data_AF-A0A371YWX3-F1
#
_entry.id   AF-A0A371YWX3-F1
#
_cell.length_a   1.000
_cell.length_b   1.000
_cell.length_c   1.000
_cell.angle_alpha   90.00
_cell.angle_beta   90.00
_cell.angle_gamma   90.00
#
_symmetry.space_group_name_H-M   'P 1'
#
loop_
_entity.id
_entity.type
_entity.pdbx_description
1 polymer ?
#
loop_
_entity_poly.entity_id
_entity_poly.type
_entity_poly.pdbx_seq_one_letter_code
_entity_poly.pdbx_strand_id
1 'polypeptide(L)' 'MLEEPHAYDTKVRSIPLTEPTIAQSLRMLARCWATLHPSATIEERQFLAALVATELAGR' A
#
# COMPACT_ATOMS: atom_id res chain seq x y z
N MET A 1 44.93 -4.12 4.40
CA MET A 1 43.92 -3.12 4.80
C MET A 1 42.63 -3.89 4.96
N LEU A 2 42.05 -3.92 6.17
CA LEU A 2 40.75 -4.54 6.40
C LEU A 2 39.71 -3.50 5.99
N GLU A 3 38.96 -3.76 4.92
CA GLU A 3 37.87 -2.88 4.49
C GLU A 3 36.76 -2.95 5.56
N GLU A 4 36.36 -1.79 6.08
CA GLU A 4 35.21 -1.70 6.98
C GLU A 4 33.93 -2.02 6.20
N PRO A 5 33.03 -2.86 6.74
CA PRO A 5 31.78 -3.19 6.08
C PRO A 5 30.95 -1.93 5.87
N HIS A 6 30.47 -1.74 4.64
CA HIS A 6 29.64 -0.61 4.28
C HIS A 6 28.28 -0.75 4.97
N ALA A 7 27.60 0.36 5.28
CA ALA A 7 26.29 0.35 5.95
C ALA A 7 25.22 -0.54 5.26
N TYR A 8 25.36 -0.77 3.95
CA TYR A 8 24.48 -1.62 3.14
C TYR A 8 24.78 -3.13 3.22
N ASP A 9 25.92 -3.53 3.79
CA ASP A 9 26.29 -4.95 3.99
C ASP A 9 25.48 -5.59 5.12
N THR A 10 24.77 -4.77 5.91
CA THR A 10 23.81 -5.24 6.90
C THR A 10 22.64 -5.90 6.16
N LYS A 11 22.62 -7.25 6.15
CA LYS A 11 21.55 -8.04 5.53
C LYS A 11 20.19 -7.46 5.92
N VAL A 12 19.46 -6.96 4.93
CA VAL A 12 18.11 -6.41 5.11
C VAL A 12 17.27 -7.47 5.82
N ARG A 13 16.80 -7.13 7.02
CA ARG A 13 15.97 -8.03 7.82
C ARG A 13 14.70 -8.27 7.02
N SER A 14 14.41 -9.54 6.69
CA SER A 14 13.15 -9.90 6.03
C SER A 14 11.99 -9.47 6.93
N ILE A 15 11.19 -8.51 6.47
CA ILE A 15 9.96 -8.10 7.16
C ILE A 15 8.86 -9.01 6.60
N PRO A 16 8.33 -9.96 7.39
CA PRO A 16 7.23 -10.79 6.94
C PRO A 16 6.00 -9.89 6.73
N LEU A 17 5.58 -9.74 5.48
CA LEU A 17 4.33 -9.07 5.13
C LEU A 17 3.19 -10.03 5.43
N THR A 18 2.50 -9.81 6.54
CA THR A 18 1.36 -10.63 7.00
C THR A 18 0.08 -10.43 6.17
N GLU A 19 -0.03 -9.33 5.43
CA GLU A 19 -1.08 -9.12 4.42
C GLU A 19 -0.47 -9.17 3.02
N PRO A 20 -1.22 -9.66 2.00
CA PRO A 20 -0.79 -9.51 0.62
C PRO A 20 -0.56 -8.03 0.33
N THR A 21 0.65 -7.69 -0.11
CA THR A 21 1.15 -6.32 -0.28
C THR A 21 0.22 -5.44 -1.10
N ILE A 22 -0.51 -6.05 -2.04
CA ILE A 22 -1.49 -5.40 -2.91
C ILE A 22 -2.69 -4.90 -2.11
N ALA A 23 -3.24 -5.70 -1.20
CA ALA A 23 -4.42 -5.30 -0.45
C ALA A 23 -4.14 -4.11 0.46
N GLN A 24 -2.98 -4.13 1.11
CA GLN A 24 -2.53 -3.02 1.93
C GLN A 24 -2.26 -1.76 1.09
N SER A 25 -1.64 -1.91 -0.09
CA SER A 25 -1.39 -0.81 -1.02
C SER A 25 -2.68 -0.17 -1.51
N LEU A 26 -3.68 -0.97 -1.91
CA LEU A 26 -4.98 -0.49 -2.36
C LEU A 26 -5.72 0.29 -1.27
N ARG A 27 -5.71 -0.21 -0.04
CA ARG A 27 -6.31 0.52 1.10
C ARG A 27 -5.59 1.84 1.37
N MET A 28 -4.26 1.84 1.29
CA MET A 28 -3.48 3.07 1.46
C MET A 28 -3.81 4.09 0.38
N LEU A 29 -3.84 3.68 -0.89
CA LEU A 29 -4.20 4.54 -2.02
C LEU A 29 -5.62 5.10 -1.89
N ALA A 30 -6.60 4.27 -1.48
CA ALA A 30 -7.96 4.73 -1.24
C ALA A 30 -8.04 5.80 -0.14
N ARG A 31 -7.25 5.65 0.94
CA ARG A 31 -7.14 6.66 2.00
C ARG A 31 -6.50 7.95 1.50
N CYS A 32 -5.40 7.86 0.76
CA CYS A 32 -4.74 9.02 0.16
C CYS A 32 -5.70 9.76 -0.79
N TRP A 33 -6.43 9.04 -1.62
CA TRP A 33 -7.42 9.63 -2.50
C TRP A 33 -8.50 10.38 -1.69
N ALA A 34 -9.03 9.78 -0.62
CA ALA A 34 -10.04 10.42 0.23
C ALA A 34 -9.53 11.69 0.93
N THR A 35 -8.25 11.75 1.28
CA THR A 35 -7.62 12.96 1.83
C THR A 35 -7.42 14.06 0.79
N LEU A 36 -7.13 13.69 -0.46
CA LEU A 36 -6.96 14.64 -1.56
C LEU A 36 -8.30 15.19 -2.08
N HIS A 37 -9.39 14.45 -1.88
CA HIS A 37 -10.73 14.81 -2.33
C HIS A 37 -11.71 14.90 -1.14
N PRO A 38 -11.54 15.88 -0.24
CA PRO A 38 -12.43 16.02 0.93
C PRO A 38 -13.88 16.28 0.53
N SER A 39 -14.09 17.00 -0.58
CA SER A 39 -15.40 17.35 -1.12
C SER A 39 -16.01 16.27 -2.03
N ALA A 40 -15.36 15.11 -2.18
CA ALA A 40 -15.90 14.03 -3.00
C ALA A 40 -17.27 13.58 -2.47
N THR A 41 -18.20 13.35 -3.40
CA THR A 41 -19.56 12.93 -3.08
C THR A 41 -19.57 11.51 -2.52
N ILE A 42 -20.70 11.13 -1.91
CA ILE A 42 -20.90 9.77 -1.43
C ILE A 42 -20.82 8.77 -2.58
N GLU A 43 -21.36 9.13 -3.75
CA GLU A 43 -21.37 8.28 -4.96
C GLU A 43 -19.96 8.01 -5.46
N GLU A 44 -19.09 9.04 -5.53
CA GLU A 44 -17.69 8.88 -5.94
C GLU A 44 -16.91 8.00 -4.97
N ARG A 45 -17.15 8.15 -3.67
CA ARG A 45 -16.52 7.33 -2.62
C ARG A 45 -16.98 5.86 -2.72
N GLN A 46 -18.26 5.62 -2.98
CA GLN A 46 -18.82 4.28 -3.17
C GLN A 46 -18.28 3.63 -4.45
N PHE A 47 -18.16 4.39 -5.53
CA PHE A 47 -17.56 3.91 -6.78
C PHE A 47 -16.12 3.45 -6.57
N LEU A 48 -15.29 4.26 -5.91
CA LEU A 48 -13.91 3.89 -5.58
C LEU A 48 -13.85 2.64 -4.68
N ALA A 49 -14.73 2.56 -3.67
CA ALA A 49 -14.80 1.39 -2.79
C ALA A 49 -15.17 0.12 -3.57
N ALA A 50 -16.07 0.20 -4.54
CA ALA A 50 -16.45 -0.93 -5.40
C ALA A 50 -15.28 -1.38 -6.29
N LEU A 51 -14.50 -0.45 -6.85
CA LEU A 51 -13.30 -0.77 -7.63
C LEU A 51 -12.26 -1.49 -6.76
N VAL A 52 -11.96 -0.96 -5.58
CA VAL A 52 -11.02 -1.59 -4.64
C VAL A 52 -11.51 -2.98 -4.21
N ALA A 53 -12.80 -3.13 -3.93
CA ALA A 53 -13.39 -4.43 -3.58
C ALA A 53 -13.26 -5.44 -4.73
N THR A 54 -13.44 -5.00 -5.98
CA THR A 54 -13.29 -5.84 -7.18
C THR A 54 -11.84 -6.32 -7.34
N GLU A 55 -10.87 -5.41 -7.23
CA GLU A 55 -9.45 -5.75 -7.30
C GLU A 55 -9.00 -6.68 -6.16
N LEU A 56 -9.64 -6.57 -4.99
CA LEU A 56 -9.39 -7.46 -3.84
C LEU A 56 -10.07 -8.83 -3.97
N ALA A 57 -11.20 -8.92 -4.68
CA ALA A 57 -11.94 -10.16 -4.90
C ALA A 57 -11.30 -11.07 -5.95
N GLY A 58 -10.32 -10.55 -6.70
CA GLY A 58 -9.32 -11.35 -7.40
C GLY A 58 -9.55 -11.54 -8.90
N ARG A 59 -8.55 -11.87 -9.71
CA ARG A 59 -7.18 -12.37 -9.41
C ARG A 59 -7.04 -13.27 -8.18
#